data_AF-A0A0A0KLS1-F1
#
_entry.id   AF-A0A0A0KLS1-F1
#
_cell.length_a   1.000
_cell.length_b   1.000
_cell.length_c   1.000
_cell.angle_alpha   90.00
_cell.angle_beta   90.00
_cell.angle_gamma   90.00
#
_symmetry.space_group_name_H-M   'P 1'
#
loop_
_entity.id
_entity.type
_entity.pdbx_description
1 polymer ?
#
loop_
_entity_poly.entity_id
_entity_poly.type
_entity_poly.pdbx_seq_one_letter_code
_entity_poly.pdbx_strand_id
1 'polypeptide(L)'
;MNSVKIAVNTLFRGERFLCDHVFSRSERIRESCFYEITKEGAITLFKFPELVAKGKKDSDKIFILMELYDANSDVLPEIELIFDSVSTSVIRTQAQTSMTKLADSIRDILCEFESTIQKDSSKNPTPGGGIHPLTQSAMSYISSLGDYASTLSDILTVENSPIPSSYMETIAADDALSSPVAAQLGWLILVLLCKLDTKAEVYRDVSLSYLFLANNLNFIVKTVATTNLKMLIGGEWVANHRTKVKVYATNYEATAWNRVIKSLPERGSEEVGSPETAEEGLKRFNAAFEEAYRKQTSWRVEDGNLRDELKVSIARKIVPIYREFYEGCIERMNVNVGVRFSPDDLGNYLSDLFHGVSSSGSSSSSSSSSALKR
;
A
#
# COMPACT_ATOMS: atom_id res chain seq x y z
N MET A 1 21.96 7.66 -19.51
CA MET A 1 22.25 6.20 -19.48
C MET A 1 22.82 5.68 -20.80
N ASN A 2 22.41 6.19 -21.97
CA ASN A 2 22.97 5.77 -23.28
C ASN A 2 24.50 5.94 -23.43
N SER A 3 25.12 6.86 -22.69
CA SER A 3 26.56 7.13 -22.79
C SER A 3 27.43 5.91 -22.49
N VAL A 4 27.07 5.05 -21.52
CA VAL A 4 27.86 3.85 -21.20
C VAL A 4 27.79 2.82 -22.33
N LYS A 5 26.60 2.62 -22.91
CA LYS A 5 26.38 1.73 -24.05
C LYS A 5 27.18 2.16 -25.28
N ILE A 6 27.19 3.46 -25.58
CA ILE A 6 27.97 4.01 -26.70
C ILE A 6 29.47 3.84 -26.45
N ALA A 7 29.95 4.20 -25.25
CA ALA A 7 31.37 4.09 -24.92
C ALA A 7 31.89 2.65 -25.01
N VAL A 8 31.16 1.68 -24.44
CA VAL A 8 31.54 0.26 -24.48
C VAL A 8 31.46 -0.30 -25.90
N ASN A 9 30.29 -0.21 -26.54
CA ASN A 9 30.04 -0.91 -27.80
C ASN A 9 30.70 -0.26 -29.02
N THR A 10 31.07 1.02 -28.92
CA THR A 10 31.67 1.77 -30.03
C THR A 10 33.12 2.12 -29.77
N LEU A 11 33.41 2.85 -28.69
CA LEU A 11 34.74 3.41 -28.47
C LEU A 11 35.73 2.33 -28.02
N PHE A 12 35.45 1.66 -26.90
CA PHE A 12 36.37 0.64 -26.37
C PHE A 12 36.46 -0.59 -27.27
N ARG A 13 35.33 -1.02 -27.86
CA ARG A 13 35.31 -2.11 -28.82
C ARG A 13 36.08 -1.77 -30.10
N GLY A 14 35.91 -0.56 -30.62
CA GLY A 14 36.65 -0.08 -31.79
C GLY A 14 38.14 0.00 -31.53
N GLU A 15 38.54 0.50 -30.37
CA GLU A 15 39.95 0.58 -29.97
C GLU A 15 40.57 -0.81 -29.80
N ARG A 16 39.82 -1.78 -29.24
CA ARG A 16 40.26 -3.17 -29.14
C ARG A 16 40.54 -3.77 -30.51
N PHE A 17 39.59 -3.60 -31.43
CA PHE A 17 39.75 -4.07 -32.81
C PHE A 17 40.95 -3.42 -33.53
N LEU A 18 41.16 -2.12 -33.34
CA LEU A 18 42.29 -1.41 -33.93
C LEU A 18 43.64 -1.93 -33.38
N CYS A 19 43.74 -2.08 -32.06
CA CYS A 19 44.91 -2.64 -31.40
C CYS A 19 45.19 -4.08 -31.87
N ASP A 20 44.15 -4.92 -31.98
CA ASP A 20 44.23 -6.29 -32.52
C ASP A 20 44.79 -6.33 -33.94
N HIS A 21 44.34 -5.41 -34.79
CA HIS A 21 44.78 -5.34 -36.18
C HIS A 21 46.23 -4.84 -36.30
N VAL A 22 46.53 -3.69 -35.71
CA VAL A 22 47.83 -2.99 -35.85
C VAL A 22 48.96 -3.78 -35.18
N PHE A 23 48.71 -4.35 -34.01
CA PHE A 23 49.72 -5.05 -33.21
C PHE A 23 49.58 -6.59 -33.25
N SER A 24 48.97 -7.13 -34.30
CA SER A 24 48.70 -8.57 -34.49
C SER A 24 49.91 -9.50 -34.31
N ARG A 25 51.14 -8.99 -34.44
CA ARG A 25 52.39 -9.76 -34.29
C ARG A 25 52.95 -9.78 -32.87
N SER A 26 52.42 -8.97 -31.94
CA SER A 26 52.91 -8.90 -30.56
C SER A 26 51.78 -8.63 -29.57
N GLU A 27 51.30 -9.69 -28.94
CA GLU A 27 50.30 -9.64 -27.88
C GLU A 27 50.69 -8.69 -26.75
N ARG A 28 51.95 -8.72 -26.29
CA ARG A 28 52.41 -7.85 -25.21
C ARG A 28 52.29 -6.37 -25.54
N ILE A 29 52.64 -5.97 -26.77
CA ILE A 29 52.55 -4.56 -27.20
C ILE A 29 51.08 -4.18 -27.39
N ARG A 30 50.29 -5.07 -27.99
CA ARG A 30 48.84 -4.90 -28.16
C ARG A 30 48.13 -4.62 -26.84
N GLU A 31 48.28 -5.51 -25.86
CA GLU A 31 47.61 -5.37 -24.56
C GLU A 31 48.07 -4.12 -23.80
N SER A 32 49.37 -3.80 -23.86
CA SER A 32 49.90 -2.60 -23.24
C SER A 32 49.36 -1.32 -23.88
N CYS A 33 49.30 -1.25 -25.22
CA CYS A 33 48.82 -0.07 -25.92
C CYS A 33 47.33 0.15 -25.66
N PHE A 34 46.53 -0.93 -25.76
CA PHE A 34 45.10 -0.89 -25.51
C PHE A 34 44.80 -0.40 -24.08
N TYR A 35 45.53 -0.92 -23.09
CA TYR A 35 45.38 -0.50 -21.70
C TYR A 35 45.71 0.97 -21.51
N GLU A 36 46.86 1.45 -21.98
CA GLU A 36 47.27 2.86 -21.78
C GLU A 36 46.29 3.85 -22.44
N ILE A 37 45.73 3.51 -23.60
CA ILE A 37 44.74 4.36 -24.29
C ILE A 37 43.39 4.39 -23.54
N THR A 38 42.93 3.24 -23.05
CA THR A 38 41.54 3.12 -22.56
C THR A 38 41.40 3.32 -21.05
N LYS A 39 42.46 3.09 -20.26
CA LYS A 39 42.40 3.01 -18.79
C LYS A 39 41.74 4.21 -18.14
N GLU A 40 42.22 5.44 -18.38
CA GLU A 40 41.70 6.61 -17.66
C GLU A 40 40.23 6.88 -17.99
N GLY A 41 39.86 6.77 -19.27
CA GLY A 41 38.49 6.94 -19.74
C GLY A 41 37.55 5.87 -19.17
N ALA A 42 37.97 4.60 -19.23
CA ALA A 42 37.18 3.48 -18.73
C ALA A 42 37.00 3.53 -17.21
N ILE A 43 38.06 3.80 -16.44
CA ILE A 43 37.97 3.96 -14.98
C ILE A 43 37.05 5.12 -14.61
N THR A 44 37.17 6.26 -15.29
CA THR A 44 36.32 7.42 -15.03
C THR A 44 34.85 7.12 -15.30
N LEU A 45 34.56 6.51 -16.44
CA LEU A 45 33.21 6.13 -16.84
C LEU A 45 32.60 5.12 -15.87
N PHE A 46 33.32 4.02 -15.59
CA PHE A 46 32.78 2.95 -14.76
C PHE A 46 32.75 3.28 -13.28
N LYS A 47 33.47 4.30 -12.82
CA LYS A 47 33.36 4.83 -11.45
C LYS A 47 32.18 5.78 -11.25
N PHE A 48 31.61 6.33 -12.32
CA PHE A 48 30.49 7.26 -12.22
C PHE A 48 29.28 6.70 -11.46
N PRO A 49 28.81 5.46 -11.68
CA PRO A 49 27.67 4.92 -10.93
C PRO A 49 27.91 4.85 -9.42
N GLU A 50 29.14 4.53 -8.99
CA GLU A 50 29.53 4.58 -7.58
C GLU A 50 29.37 5.99 -6.98
N LEU A 51 29.71 7.03 -7.74
CA LEU A 51 29.57 8.42 -7.27
C LEU A 51 28.11 8.83 -7.10
N VAL A 52 27.22 8.37 -8.00
CA VAL A 52 25.78 8.60 -7.88
C VAL A 52 25.22 7.86 -6.66
N ALA A 53 25.68 6.63 -6.41
CA ALA A 53 25.25 5.81 -5.29
C ALA A 53 25.60 6.39 -3.89
N LYS A 54 26.67 7.20 -3.80
CA LYS A 54 27.14 7.85 -2.54
C LYS A 54 26.27 9.02 -2.07
N GLY A 55 25.29 9.46 -2.87
CA GLY A 55 24.43 10.58 -2.52
C GLY A 55 23.53 10.31 -1.31
N LYS A 56 22.79 11.35 -0.87
CA LYS A 56 21.76 11.20 0.18
C LYS A 56 20.77 10.10 -0.22
N LYS A 57 20.58 9.14 0.68
CA LYS A 57 19.58 8.06 0.63
C LYS A 57 18.19 8.69 0.64
N ASP A 58 17.55 8.70 -0.51
CA ASP A 58 16.27 9.34 -0.76
C ASP A 58 15.42 8.35 -1.56
N SER A 59 14.19 8.10 -1.11
CA SER A 59 13.29 7.11 -1.72
C SER A 59 13.08 7.40 -3.20
N ASP A 60 13.00 8.67 -3.58
CA ASP A 60 12.71 9.06 -4.95
C ASP A 60 13.86 8.74 -5.92
N LYS A 61 15.08 8.57 -5.40
CA LYS A 61 16.26 8.22 -6.21
C LYS A 61 16.35 6.75 -6.55
N ILE A 62 15.62 5.87 -5.84
CA ILE A 62 15.77 4.43 -6.01
C ILE A 62 15.56 4.00 -7.47
N PHE A 63 14.57 4.60 -8.14
CA PHE A 63 14.21 4.28 -9.52
C PHE A 63 15.33 4.68 -10.49
N ILE A 64 15.93 5.85 -10.29
CA ILE A 64 17.09 6.31 -11.07
C ILE A 64 18.29 5.39 -10.85
N LEU A 65 18.51 4.92 -9.62
CA LEU A 65 19.58 3.99 -9.32
C LEU A 65 19.36 2.61 -9.96
N MET A 66 18.11 2.12 -9.99
CA MET A 66 17.74 0.86 -10.65
C MET A 66 17.92 0.97 -12.17
N GLU A 67 17.43 2.04 -12.79
CA GLU A 67 17.65 2.28 -14.22
C GLU A 67 19.15 2.38 -14.55
N LEU A 68 19.95 3.00 -13.67
CA LEU A 68 21.38 3.08 -13.82
C LEU A 68 22.04 1.70 -13.68
N TYR A 69 21.58 0.89 -12.73
CA TYR A 69 22.02 -0.49 -12.56
C TYR A 69 21.77 -1.30 -13.84
N ASP A 70 20.54 -1.30 -14.37
CA ASP A 70 20.19 -2.01 -15.61
C ASP A 70 21.08 -1.59 -16.77
N ALA A 71 21.22 -0.28 -16.99
CA ALA A 71 22.02 0.23 -18.10
C ALA A 71 23.49 -0.17 -18.04
N ASN A 72 24.05 -0.37 -16.83
CA ASN A 72 25.41 -0.85 -16.65
C ASN A 72 25.49 -2.38 -16.69
N SER A 73 24.49 -3.09 -16.13
CA SER A 73 24.38 -4.56 -16.19
C SER A 73 24.37 -5.07 -17.62
N ASP A 74 23.59 -4.40 -18.49
CA ASP A 74 23.47 -4.72 -19.93
C ASP A 74 24.81 -4.76 -20.68
N VAL A 75 25.79 -3.98 -20.24
CA VAL A 75 27.10 -3.85 -20.91
C VAL A 75 28.22 -4.62 -20.22
N LEU A 76 27.98 -5.18 -19.02
CA LEU A 76 28.99 -5.96 -18.30
C LEU A 76 29.58 -7.11 -19.13
N PRO A 77 28.78 -7.92 -19.87
CA PRO A 77 29.36 -9.00 -20.67
C PRO A 77 30.34 -8.50 -21.73
N GLU A 78 30.03 -7.36 -22.38
CA GLU A 78 30.91 -6.77 -23.38
C GLU A 78 32.17 -6.15 -22.72
N ILE A 79 32.04 -5.58 -21.52
CA ILE A 79 33.19 -5.12 -20.73
C ILE A 79 34.13 -6.29 -20.42
N GLU A 80 33.60 -7.44 -19.99
CA GLU A 80 34.40 -8.64 -19.72
C GLU A 80 35.13 -9.15 -20.96
N LEU A 81 34.49 -9.08 -22.14
CA LEU A 81 35.09 -9.48 -23.42
C LEU A 81 36.16 -8.51 -23.92
N ILE A 82 35.90 -7.20 -23.84
CA ILE A 82 36.84 -6.17 -24.32
C ILE A 82 38.08 -6.09 -23.44
N PHE A 83 37.92 -6.26 -22.13
CA PHE A 83 38.97 -6.08 -21.12
C PHE A 83 39.44 -7.42 -20.52
N ASP A 84 39.55 -8.45 -21.36
CA ASP A 84 39.84 -9.84 -20.98
C ASP A 84 41.25 -10.08 -20.40
N SER A 85 42.19 -9.17 -20.64
CA SER A 85 43.59 -9.36 -20.26
C SER A 85 43.89 -9.01 -18.79
N VAL A 86 45.04 -9.50 -18.31
CA VAL A 86 45.51 -9.25 -16.93
C VAL A 86 45.74 -7.76 -16.69
N SER A 87 46.27 -7.03 -17.68
CA SER A 87 46.53 -5.59 -17.59
C SER A 87 45.26 -4.77 -17.41
N THR A 88 44.14 -5.21 -17.99
CA THR A 88 42.84 -4.51 -17.93
C THR A 88 41.95 -4.97 -16.79
N SER A 89 42.39 -5.93 -15.96
CA SER A 89 41.62 -6.47 -14.82
C SER A 89 41.11 -5.41 -13.85
N VAL A 90 41.85 -4.31 -13.67
CA VAL A 90 41.47 -3.18 -12.80
C VAL A 90 40.20 -2.48 -13.31
N ILE A 91 40.01 -2.42 -14.64
CA ILE A 91 38.84 -1.80 -15.27
C ILE A 91 37.58 -2.64 -15.00
N ARG A 92 37.69 -3.97 -15.20
CA ARG A 92 36.60 -4.92 -14.90
C ARG A 92 36.22 -4.88 -13.42
N THR A 93 37.24 -4.89 -12.55
CA THR A 93 37.05 -4.78 -11.10
C THR A 93 36.35 -3.48 -10.71
N GLN A 94 36.68 -2.35 -11.34
CA GLN A 94 36.00 -1.07 -11.08
C GLN A 94 34.53 -1.09 -11.51
N ALA A 95 34.22 -1.67 -12.68
CA ALA A 95 32.83 -1.83 -13.13
C ALA A 95 32.03 -2.69 -12.14
N GLN A 96 32.56 -3.86 -11.76
CA GLN A 96 31.93 -4.75 -10.79
C GLN A 96 31.74 -4.08 -9.41
N THR A 97 32.76 -3.38 -8.92
CA THR A 97 32.70 -2.64 -7.65
C THR A 97 31.57 -1.60 -7.67
N SER A 98 31.41 -0.89 -8.79
CA SER A 98 30.40 0.15 -8.92
C SER A 98 28.98 -0.44 -8.97
N MET A 99 28.82 -1.61 -9.58
CA MET A 99 27.57 -2.38 -9.54
C MET A 99 27.21 -2.84 -8.14
N THR A 100 28.18 -3.38 -7.38
CA THR A 100 27.97 -3.70 -5.96
C THR A 100 27.57 -2.46 -5.17
N LYS A 101 28.23 -1.31 -5.39
CA LYS A 101 27.90 -0.06 -4.67
C LYS A 101 26.52 0.49 -5.02
N LEU A 102 26.06 0.33 -6.25
CA LEU A 102 24.68 0.66 -6.62
C LEU A 102 23.68 -0.25 -5.90
N ALA A 103 23.92 -1.57 -5.95
CA ALA A 103 23.08 -2.56 -5.27
C ALA A 103 23.01 -2.29 -3.76
N ASP A 104 24.14 -2.00 -3.11
CA ASP A 104 24.22 -1.61 -1.70
C ASP A 104 23.35 -0.38 -1.40
N SER A 105 23.44 0.67 -2.24
CA SER A 105 22.68 1.91 -2.06
C SER A 105 21.18 1.69 -2.23
N ILE A 106 20.75 0.86 -3.18
CA ILE A 106 19.35 0.50 -3.38
C ILE A 106 18.81 -0.26 -2.16
N ARG A 107 19.55 -1.25 -1.66
CA ARG A 107 19.19 -2.00 -0.44
C ARG A 107 19.09 -1.07 0.78
N ASP A 108 20.03 -0.16 0.92
CA ASP A 108 20.02 0.85 1.98
C ASP A 108 18.79 1.77 1.93
N ILE A 109 18.35 2.17 0.73
CA ILE A 109 17.13 2.98 0.56
C ILE A 109 15.88 2.18 0.93
N LEU A 110 15.81 0.88 0.60
CA LEU A 110 14.72 0.00 1.03
C LEU A 110 14.65 -0.10 2.57
N CYS A 111 15.79 -0.25 3.25
CA CYS A 111 15.87 -0.24 4.72
C CYS A 111 15.43 1.11 5.33
N GLU A 112 15.80 2.22 4.70
CA GLU A 112 15.41 3.56 5.18
C GLU A 112 13.90 3.80 4.96
N PHE A 113 13.35 3.30 3.87
CA PHE A 113 11.91 3.34 3.61
C PHE A 113 11.14 2.53 4.66
N GLU A 114 11.59 1.32 4.99
CA GLU A 114 11.04 0.54 6.10
C GLU A 114 11.09 1.33 7.42
N SER A 115 12.25 1.89 7.73
CA SER A 115 12.45 2.71 8.93
C SER A 115 11.52 3.92 8.98
N THR A 116 11.24 4.53 7.82
CA THR A 116 10.32 5.67 7.71
C THR A 116 8.89 5.26 8.07
N ILE A 117 8.42 4.10 7.61
CA ILE A 117 7.11 3.55 7.99
C ILE A 117 7.07 3.28 9.50
N GLN A 118 8.08 2.60 10.04
CA GLN A 118 8.12 2.23 11.47
C GLN A 118 8.17 3.47 12.38
N LYS A 119 8.96 4.48 12.01
CA LYS A 119 9.16 5.71 12.79
C LYS A 119 8.03 6.73 12.62
N ASP A 120 7.05 6.49 11.73
CA ASP A 120 5.95 7.42 11.53
C ASP A 120 5.20 7.68 12.85
N SER A 121 5.36 8.89 13.36
CA SER A 121 4.88 9.31 14.69
C SER A 121 3.65 10.20 14.59
N SER A 122 3.00 10.25 13.42
CA SER A 122 1.76 11.00 13.23
C SER A 122 0.73 10.60 14.29
N LYS A 123 0.45 11.54 15.20
CA LYS A 123 -0.40 11.32 16.39
C LYS A 123 -1.88 11.51 16.10
N ASN A 124 -2.21 12.16 14.98
CA ASN A 124 -3.58 12.50 14.66
C ASN A 124 -4.25 11.32 13.95
N PRO A 125 -5.30 10.74 14.53
CA PRO A 125 -6.06 9.71 13.86
C PRO A 125 -6.70 10.28 12.59
N THR A 126 -6.81 9.45 11.55
CA THR A 126 -7.49 9.83 10.33
C THR A 126 -8.96 10.15 10.64
N PRO A 127 -9.45 11.36 10.33
CA PRO A 127 -10.84 11.70 10.61
C PRO A 127 -11.81 10.69 10.00
N GLY A 128 -12.78 10.24 10.80
CA GLY A 128 -13.81 9.29 10.36
C GLY A 128 -13.30 7.88 10.03
N GLY A 129 -12.06 7.53 10.40
CA GLY A 129 -11.50 6.19 10.17
C GLY A 129 -11.17 5.91 8.71
N GLY A 130 -10.99 6.93 7.88
CA GLY A 130 -10.69 6.79 6.45
C GLY A 130 -9.30 6.20 6.15
N ILE A 131 -8.89 6.29 4.89
CA ILE A 131 -7.58 5.79 4.46
C ILE A 131 -6.49 6.73 4.98
N HIS A 132 -5.47 6.17 5.63
CA HIS A 132 -4.36 6.93 6.19
C HIS A 132 -3.41 7.40 5.08
N PRO A 133 -2.89 8.64 5.11
CA PRO A 133 -1.93 9.12 4.10
C PRO A 133 -0.68 8.22 3.97
N LEU A 134 -0.15 7.72 5.08
CA LEU A 134 0.92 6.71 5.09
C LEU A 134 0.59 5.48 4.25
N THR A 135 -0.65 4.98 4.31
CA THR A 135 -1.08 3.83 3.52
C THR A 135 -1.03 4.15 2.03
N GLN A 136 -1.51 5.33 1.63
CA GLN A 136 -1.52 5.76 0.23
C GLN A 136 -0.10 5.92 -0.30
N SER A 137 0.75 6.68 0.41
CA SER A 137 2.13 6.93 -0.03
C SER A 137 2.97 5.65 -0.04
N ALA A 138 2.89 4.82 1.00
CA ALA A 138 3.64 3.58 1.06
C ALA A 138 3.22 2.59 -0.04
N MET A 139 1.92 2.41 -0.26
CA MET A 139 1.46 1.51 -1.32
C MET A 139 1.73 2.04 -2.73
N SER A 140 1.69 3.36 -2.94
CA SER A 140 2.11 3.96 -4.22
C SER A 140 3.58 3.66 -4.51
N TYR A 141 4.44 3.81 -3.50
CA TYR A 141 5.86 3.52 -3.63
C TYR A 141 6.13 2.02 -3.84
N ILE A 142 5.53 1.15 -3.02
CA ILE A 142 5.66 -0.31 -3.15
C ILE A 142 5.14 -0.78 -4.51
N SER A 143 4.03 -0.22 -5.01
CA SER A 143 3.54 -0.54 -6.35
C SER A 143 4.54 -0.16 -7.43
N SER A 144 5.17 1.01 -7.32
CA SER A 144 6.19 1.47 -8.27
C SER A 144 7.43 0.58 -8.22
N LEU A 145 7.83 0.08 -7.04
CA LEU A 145 8.90 -0.91 -6.93
C LEU A 145 8.57 -2.22 -7.67
N GLY A 146 7.30 -2.62 -7.67
CA GLY A 146 6.83 -3.79 -8.41
C GLY A 146 7.08 -3.71 -9.92
N ASP A 147 7.16 -2.50 -10.49
CA ASP A 147 7.45 -2.31 -11.91
C ASP A 147 8.94 -2.55 -12.25
N TYR A 148 9.82 -2.50 -11.24
CA TYR A 148 11.26 -2.77 -11.35
C TYR A 148 11.64 -4.15 -10.80
N ALA A 149 10.70 -5.10 -10.78
CA ALA A 149 10.91 -6.42 -10.19
C ALA A 149 12.07 -7.21 -10.80
N SER A 150 12.34 -7.06 -12.10
CA SER A 150 13.48 -7.72 -12.75
C SER A 150 14.81 -7.22 -12.18
N THR A 151 15.00 -5.90 -12.13
CA THR A 151 16.20 -5.26 -11.58
C THR A 151 16.39 -5.60 -10.10
N LEU A 152 15.30 -5.57 -9.33
CA LEU A 152 15.32 -5.97 -7.93
C LEU A 152 15.69 -7.44 -7.75
N SER A 153 15.33 -8.32 -8.68
CA SER A 153 15.68 -9.74 -8.63
C SER A 153 17.19 -9.96 -8.79
N ASP A 154 17.86 -9.12 -9.58
CA ASP A 154 19.32 -9.18 -9.75
C ASP A 154 20.06 -8.65 -8.52
N ILE A 155 19.45 -7.71 -7.80
CA ILE A 155 20.04 -7.02 -6.64
C ILE A 155 19.78 -7.80 -5.33
N LEU A 156 18.57 -8.33 -5.16
CA LEU A 156 18.12 -8.97 -3.92
C LEU A 156 18.42 -10.47 -3.96
N THR A 157 19.47 -10.87 -3.25
CA THR A 157 19.77 -12.29 -2.99
C THR A 157 19.32 -12.69 -1.59
N VAL A 158 19.14 -14.01 -1.37
CA VAL A 158 18.75 -14.56 -0.07
C VAL A 158 19.72 -14.13 1.04
N GLU A 159 21.02 -14.04 0.73
CA GLU A 159 22.08 -13.69 1.68
C GLU A 159 22.16 -12.19 1.99
N ASN A 160 21.73 -11.32 1.07
CA ASN A 160 21.85 -9.86 1.19
C ASN A 160 20.50 -9.16 1.38
N SER A 161 19.46 -9.95 1.67
CA SER A 161 18.10 -9.45 1.85
C SER A 161 18.01 -8.51 3.06
N PRO A 162 17.37 -7.33 2.94
CA PRO A 162 17.05 -6.43 4.04
C PRO A 162 16.14 -7.02 5.14
N ILE A 163 15.56 -8.20 4.89
CA ILE A 163 14.45 -8.74 5.67
C ILE A 163 14.96 -9.58 6.85
N PRO A 164 14.29 -9.54 8.03
CA PRO A 164 14.65 -10.41 9.15
C PRO A 164 14.56 -11.91 8.81
N SER A 165 15.51 -12.69 9.33
CA SER A 165 15.59 -14.14 9.11
C SER A 165 14.33 -14.89 9.57
N SER A 166 13.68 -14.45 10.64
CA SER A 166 12.43 -15.04 11.15
C SER A 166 11.28 -14.96 10.16
N TYR A 167 11.22 -13.89 9.36
CA TYR A 167 10.21 -13.74 8.32
C TYR A 167 10.55 -14.60 7.10
N MET A 168 11.83 -14.71 6.74
CA MET A 168 12.30 -15.61 5.68
C MET A 168 11.96 -17.08 5.97
N GLU A 169 12.09 -17.52 7.23
CA GLU A 169 11.67 -18.86 7.67
C GLU A 169 10.16 -19.09 7.54
N THR A 170 9.36 -18.05 7.78
CA THR A 170 7.89 -18.11 7.63
C THR A 170 7.49 -18.21 6.16
N ILE A 171 8.19 -17.48 5.28
CA ILE A 171 8.00 -17.53 3.83
C ILE A 171 8.44 -18.88 3.24
N ALA A 172 9.52 -19.47 3.74
CA ALA A 172 9.99 -20.75 3.23
C ALA A 172 8.97 -21.90 3.38
N ALA A 173 7.96 -21.72 4.24
CA ALA A 173 6.82 -22.62 4.39
C ALA A 173 5.61 -22.27 3.49
N ASP A 174 5.61 -21.10 2.86
CA ASP A 174 4.55 -20.54 2.03
C ASP A 174 5.07 -20.29 0.60
N ASP A 175 4.78 -21.22 -0.32
CA ASP A 175 5.21 -21.18 -1.74
C ASP A 175 4.79 -19.89 -2.47
N ALA A 176 3.89 -19.08 -1.90
CA ALA A 176 3.44 -17.82 -2.48
C ALA A 176 4.51 -16.71 -2.55
N LEU A 177 5.59 -16.79 -1.77
CA LEU A 177 6.63 -15.75 -1.68
C LEU A 177 8.05 -16.25 -2.02
N SER A 178 8.17 -17.29 -2.85
CA SER A 178 9.47 -17.93 -3.17
C SER A 178 10.51 -17.03 -3.85
N SER A 179 10.12 -15.87 -4.39
CA SER A 179 11.05 -14.89 -4.96
C SER A 179 11.56 -13.92 -3.89
N PRO A 180 12.87 -13.61 -3.83
CA PRO A 180 13.42 -12.57 -2.94
C PRO A 180 12.72 -11.21 -3.08
N VAL A 181 12.29 -10.86 -4.30
CA VAL A 181 11.55 -9.62 -4.57
C VAL A 181 10.16 -9.68 -3.96
N ALA A 182 9.44 -10.79 -4.17
CA ALA A 182 8.13 -11.00 -3.57
C ALA A 182 8.20 -10.94 -2.04
N ALA A 183 9.19 -11.61 -1.45
CA ALA A 183 9.48 -11.57 -0.02
C ALA A 183 9.73 -10.14 0.47
N GLN A 184 10.55 -9.35 -0.22
CA GLN A 184 10.86 -7.97 0.15
C GLN A 184 9.62 -7.06 0.09
N LEU A 185 8.83 -7.16 -0.96
CA LEU A 185 7.61 -6.34 -1.11
C LEU A 185 6.54 -6.77 -0.10
N GLY A 186 6.39 -8.08 0.12
CA GLY A 186 5.52 -8.64 1.15
C GLY A 186 5.91 -8.18 2.56
N TRP A 187 7.21 -8.15 2.86
CA TRP A 187 7.75 -7.62 4.11
C TRP A 187 7.40 -6.15 4.33
N LEU A 188 7.62 -5.29 3.33
CA LEU A 188 7.28 -3.87 3.43
C LEU A 188 5.78 -3.64 3.66
N ILE A 189 4.93 -4.45 3.01
CA ILE A 189 3.48 -4.42 3.25
C ILE A 189 3.16 -4.88 4.68
N LEU A 190 3.81 -5.93 5.19
CA LEU A 190 3.63 -6.39 6.56
C LEU A 190 4.02 -5.30 7.58
N VAL A 191 5.16 -4.64 7.38
CA VAL A 191 5.61 -3.53 8.22
C VAL A 191 4.57 -2.40 8.24
N LEU A 192 4.00 -2.07 7.08
CA LEU A 192 2.89 -1.11 6.99
C LEU A 192 1.66 -1.59 7.77
N LEU A 193 1.26 -2.86 7.63
CA LEU A 193 0.11 -3.42 8.35
C LEU A 193 0.29 -3.36 9.86
N CYS A 194 1.46 -3.78 10.37
CA CYS A 194 1.78 -3.68 11.80
C CYS A 194 1.74 -2.23 12.29
N LYS A 195 2.22 -1.29 11.47
CA LYS A 195 2.17 0.13 11.82
C LYS A 195 0.74 0.65 11.89
N LEU A 196 -0.13 0.20 11.00
CA LEU A 196 -1.55 0.54 10.99
C LEU A 196 -2.29 -0.04 12.20
N ASP A 197 -1.93 -1.24 12.66
CA ASP A 197 -2.46 -1.80 13.91
C ASP A 197 -2.16 -0.87 15.10
N THR A 198 -0.92 -0.39 15.25
CA THR A 198 -0.57 0.59 16.30
C THR A 198 -1.32 1.91 16.14
N LYS A 199 -1.62 2.35 14.90
CA LYS A 199 -2.42 3.56 14.68
C LYS A 199 -3.90 3.38 15.01
N ALA A 200 -4.42 2.16 14.87
CA ALA A 200 -5.80 1.84 15.22
C ALA A 200 -6.05 1.95 16.74
N GLU A 201 -5.01 1.75 17.56
CA GLU A 201 -5.07 1.89 19.03
C GLU A 201 -5.29 3.34 19.50
N VAL A 202 -4.98 4.33 18.66
CA VAL A 202 -5.15 5.76 18.99
C VAL A 202 -6.63 6.16 19.05
N TYR A 203 -7.51 5.44 18.36
CA TYR A 203 -8.94 5.71 18.39
C TYR A 203 -9.54 5.28 19.73
N ARG A 204 -10.27 6.20 20.38
CA ARG A 204 -10.99 5.90 21.62
C ARG A 204 -12.16 4.94 21.43
N ASP A 205 -12.72 4.94 20.22
CA ASP A 205 -13.82 4.05 19.84
C ASP A 205 -13.28 2.83 19.11
N VAL A 206 -13.39 1.67 19.76
CA VAL A 206 -12.97 0.37 19.24
C VAL A 206 -13.63 0.05 17.89
N SER A 207 -14.89 0.43 17.71
CA SER A 207 -15.58 0.19 16.44
C SER A 207 -15.03 1.05 15.30
N LEU A 208 -14.57 2.27 15.61
CA LEU A 208 -13.87 3.12 14.64
C LEU A 208 -12.46 2.58 14.33
N SER A 209 -11.77 2.00 15.31
CA SER A 209 -10.49 1.28 15.08
C SER A 209 -10.66 0.16 14.07
N TYR A 210 -11.70 -0.69 14.21
CA TYR A 210 -11.96 -1.76 13.26
C TYR A 210 -12.33 -1.24 11.87
N LEU A 211 -13.13 -0.17 11.78
CA LEU A 211 -13.46 0.43 10.49
C LEU A 211 -12.22 1.00 9.80
N PHE A 212 -11.33 1.65 10.56
CA PHE A 212 -10.04 2.13 10.07
C PHE A 212 -9.18 1.00 9.51
N LEU A 213 -9.07 -0.12 10.23
CA LEU A 213 -8.33 -1.30 9.76
C LEU A 213 -8.95 -1.89 8.49
N ALA A 214 -10.29 -1.99 8.42
CA ALA A 214 -10.99 -2.48 7.24
C ALA A 214 -10.73 -1.58 6.01
N ASN A 215 -10.82 -0.26 6.17
CA ASN A 215 -10.58 0.70 5.10
C ASN A 215 -9.15 0.61 4.55
N ASN A 216 -8.15 0.64 5.43
CA ASN A 216 -6.75 0.65 5.01
C ASN A 216 -6.33 -0.70 4.44
N LEU A 217 -6.76 -1.81 5.04
CA LEU A 217 -6.45 -3.13 4.48
C LEU A 217 -7.15 -3.35 3.15
N ASN A 218 -8.41 -2.93 2.98
CA ASN A 218 -9.11 -3.04 1.70
C ASN A 218 -8.39 -2.23 0.60
N PHE A 219 -7.91 -1.03 0.92
CA PHE A 219 -7.09 -0.25 0.00
C PHE A 219 -5.81 -0.98 -0.40
N ILE A 220 -5.03 -1.48 0.58
CA ILE A 220 -3.81 -2.25 0.32
C ILE A 220 -4.10 -3.45 -0.59
N VAL A 221 -5.12 -4.24 -0.25
CA VAL A 221 -5.54 -5.43 -1.01
C VAL A 221 -5.97 -5.07 -2.43
N LYS A 222 -6.71 -3.97 -2.62
CA LYS A 222 -7.09 -3.50 -3.96
C LYS A 222 -5.88 -3.05 -4.77
N THR A 223 -4.95 -2.31 -4.17
CA THR A 223 -3.71 -1.91 -4.83
C THR A 223 -2.92 -3.15 -5.26
N VAL A 224 -2.67 -4.10 -4.36
CA VAL A 224 -1.98 -5.35 -4.71
C VAL A 224 -2.70 -6.10 -5.84
N ALA A 225 -4.03 -6.20 -5.78
CA ALA A 225 -4.82 -6.93 -6.77
C ALA A 225 -4.91 -6.25 -8.15
N THR A 226 -4.59 -4.97 -8.27
CA THR A 226 -4.75 -4.17 -9.50
C THR A 226 -3.44 -3.75 -10.15
N THR A 227 -2.31 -3.95 -9.47
CA THR A 227 -0.98 -3.61 -9.98
C THR A 227 -0.12 -4.85 -10.22
N ASN A 228 1.11 -4.67 -10.70
CA ASN A 228 2.06 -5.76 -10.94
C ASN A 228 2.38 -6.57 -9.68
N LEU A 229 2.08 -6.01 -8.49
CA LEU A 229 2.18 -6.71 -7.21
C LEU A 229 1.38 -8.01 -7.15
N LYS A 230 0.24 -8.12 -7.86
CA LYS A 230 -0.55 -9.36 -7.89
C LYS A 230 0.25 -10.55 -8.42
N MET A 231 1.07 -10.31 -9.44
CA MET A 231 1.89 -11.34 -10.07
C MET A 231 3.07 -11.74 -9.20
N LEU A 232 3.58 -10.80 -8.38
CA LEU A 232 4.73 -11.02 -7.50
C LEU A 232 4.33 -11.69 -6.18
N ILE A 233 3.25 -11.19 -5.54
CA ILE A 233 2.82 -11.60 -4.19
C ILE A 233 1.82 -12.77 -4.24
N GLY A 234 1.10 -12.91 -5.37
CA GLY A 234 0.20 -14.04 -5.60
C GLY A 234 -1.26 -13.79 -5.21
N GLY A 235 -2.15 -14.58 -5.84
CA GLY A 235 -3.60 -14.48 -5.65
C GLY A 235 -4.11 -14.98 -4.30
N GLU A 236 -3.40 -15.93 -3.68
CA GLU A 236 -3.76 -16.47 -2.37
C GLU A 236 -3.59 -15.43 -1.26
N TRP A 237 -2.47 -14.69 -1.27
CA TRP A 237 -2.26 -13.57 -0.36
C TRP A 237 -3.42 -12.57 -0.43
N VAL A 238 -3.87 -12.22 -1.64
CA VAL A 238 -5.02 -11.33 -1.87
C VAL A 238 -6.30 -11.93 -1.29
N ALA A 239 -6.56 -13.22 -1.52
CA ALA A 239 -7.74 -13.90 -0.99
C ALA A 239 -7.76 -13.94 0.55
N ASN A 240 -6.62 -14.29 1.17
CA ASN A 240 -6.46 -14.35 2.62
C ASN A 240 -6.69 -12.98 3.27
N HIS A 241 -6.12 -11.92 2.68
CA HIS A 241 -6.30 -10.57 3.20
C HIS A 241 -7.70 -10.00 2.93
N ARG A 242 -8.39 -10.39 1.84
CA ARG A 242 -9.82 -10.07 1.66
C ARG A 242 -10.69 -10.70 2.76
N THR A 243 -10.38 -11.92 3.19
CA THR A 243 -11.07 -12.55 4.32
C THR A 243 -10.83 -11.75 5.60
N LYS A 244 -9.59 -11.29 5.84
CA LYS A 244 -9.26 -10.43 6.98
C LYS A 244 -9.99 -9.08 6.96
N VAL A 245 -10.18 -8.46 5.79
CA VAL A 245 -11.05 -7.27 5.64
C VAL A 245 -12.47 -7.56 6.12
N LYS A 246 -13.06 -8.70 5.72
CA LYS A 246 -14.40 -9.11 6.16
C LYS A 246 -14.47 -9.35 7.67
N VAL A 247 -13.41 -9.88 8.27
CA VAL A 247 -13.31 -10.03 9.74
C VAL A 247 -13.33 -8.67 10.43
N TYR A 248 -12.53 -7.71 9.98
CA TYR A 248 -12.55 -6.35 10.53
C TYR A 248 -13.91 -5.66 10.36
N ALA A 249 -14.53 -5.78 9.19
CA ALA A 249 -15.88 -5.28 8.93
C ALA A 249 -16.90 -5.90 9.90
N THR A 250 -16.86 -7.22 10.08
CA THR A 250 -17.76 -7.94 11.01
C THR A 250 -17.55 -7.51 12.46
N ASN A 251 -16.30 -7.32 12.90
CA ASN A 251 -15.99 -6.86 14.26
C ASN A 251 -16.43 -5.41 14.49
N TYR A 252 -16.26 -4.55 13.48
CA TYR A 252 -16.83 -3.20 13.50
C TYR A 252 -18.35 -3.26 13.69
N GLU A 253 -19.07 -4.03 12.85
CA GLU A 253 -20.52 -4.15 12.93
C GLU A 253 -20.97 -4.66 14.31
N ALA A 254 -20.35 -5.73 14.78
CA ALA A 254 -20.66 -6.35 16.07
C ALA A 254 -20.42 -5.41 17.24
N THR A 255 -19.45 -4.50 17.16
CA THR A 255 -19.12 -3.55 18.23
C THR A 255 -19.98 -2.30 18.14
N ALA A 256 -20.10 -1.70 16.95
CA ALA A 256 -20.81 -0.44 16.72
C ALA A 256 -22.32 -0.57 16.92
N TRP A 257 -22.90 -1.70 16.51
CA TRP A 257 -24.35 -1.90 16.49
C TRP A 257 -24.85 -2.82 17.61
N ASN A 258 -23.96 -3.29 18.50
CA ASN A 258 -24.33 -4.17 19.62
C ASN A 258 -25.46 -3.60 20.47
N ARG A 259 -25.33 -2.32 20.84
CA ARG A 259 -26.31 -1.64 21.71
C ARG A 259 -27.67 -1.54 21.03
N VAL A 260 -27.69 -1.32 19.72
CA VAL A 260 -28.92 -1.27 18.91
C VAL A 260 -29.56 -2.65 18.86
N ILE A 261 -28.77 -3.68 18.57
CA ILE A 261 -29.27 -5.07 18.51
C ILE A 261 -29.80 -5.52 19.89
N LYS A 262 -29.07 -5.27 20.98
CA LYS A 262 -29.49 -5.60 22.36
C LYS A 262 -30.66 -4.77 22.89
N SER A 263 -31.00 -3.67 22.23
CA SER A 263 -32.18 -2.89 22.61
C SER A 263 -33.50 -3.53 22.16
N LEU A 264 -33.41 -4.47 21.21
CA LEU A 264 -34.53 -5.25 20.72
C LEU A 264 -34.72 -6.49 21.62
N PRO A 265 -35.98 -6.92 21.86
CA PRO A 265 -36.24 -8.13 22.65
C PRO A 265 -35.69 -9.38 21.95
N GLU A 266 -35.30 -10.38 22.74
CA GLU A 266 -34.91 -11.67 22.19
C GLU A 266 -36.08 -12.35 21.47
N ARG A 267 -35.79 -13.04 20.37
CA ARG A 267 -36.81 -13.64 19.52
C ARG A 267 -37.60 -14.69 20.30
N GLY A 268 -38.90 -14.46 20.51
CA GLY A 268 -39.77 -15.32 21.31
C GLY A 268 -39.94 -14.91 22.78
N SER A 269 -39.38 -13.76 23.19
CA SER A 269 -39.60 -13.17 24.51
C SER A 269 -41.04 -12.66 24.67
N GLU A 270 -41.69 -12.98 25.79
CA GLU A 270 -43.00 -12.45 26.19
C GLU A 270 -42.92 -11.00 26.72
N GLU A 271 -41.77 -10.33 26.61
CA GLU A 271 -41.55 -8.93 27.05
C GLU A 271 -42.54 -7.92 26.44
N VAL A 272 -43.19 -8.27 25.33
CA VAL A 272 -44.33 -7.51 24.77
C VAL A 272 -45.63 -7.89 25.50
N GLY A 273 -45.59 -7.88 26.83
CA GLY A 273 -46.71 -8.24 27.71
C GLY A 273 -47.60 -7.05 28.09
N SER A 274 -47.08 -5.82 28.05
CA SER A 274 -47.83 -4.58 28.33
C SER A 274 -47.47 -3.44 27.36
N PRO A 275 -48.42 -2.51 27.08
CA PRO A 275 -48.17 -1.32 26.25
C PRO A 275 -47.00 -0.45 26.74
N GLU A 276 -46.82 -0.35 28.05
CA GLU A 276 -45.77 0.44 28.70
C GLU A 276 -44.37 -0.13 28.38
N THR A 277 -44.21 -1.46 28.50
CA THR A 277 -42.94 -2.14 28.19
C THR A 277 -42.59 -2.07 26.69
N ALA A 278 -43.60 -2.13 25.82
CA ALA A 278 -43.43 -1.96 24.38
C ALA A 278 -42.99 -0.54 24.01
N GLU A 279 -43.62 0.48 24.61
CA GLU A 279 -43.25 1.88 24.42
C GLU A 279 -41.82 2.16 24.92
N GLU A 280 -41.45 1.62 26.07
CA GLU A 280 -40.08 1.70 26.60
C GLU A 280 -39.04 1.01 25.70
N GLY A 281 -39.38 -0.16 25.14
CA GLY A 281 -38.53 -0.87 24.18
C GLY A 281 -38.30 -0.05 22.91
N LEU A 282 -39.35 0.54 22.33
CA LEU A 282 -39.26 1.42 21.17
C LEU A 282 -38.41 2.66 21.47
N LYS A 283 -38.59 3.30 22.63
CA LYS A 283 -37.76 4.44 23.07
C LYS A 283 -36.29 4.05 23.21
N ARG A 284 -36.00 2.89 23.80
CA ARG A 284 -34.64 2.36 23.97
C ARG A 284 -33.97 2.12 22.62
N PHE A 285 -34.67 1.52 21.67
CA PHE A 285 -34.18 1.32 20.31
C PHE A 285 -33.93 2.65 19.60
N ASN A 286 -34.90 3.57 19.62
CA ASN A 286 -34.78 4.86 18.96
C ASN A 286 -33.56 5.64 19.46
N ALA A 287 -33.33 5.66 20.77
CA ALA A 287 -32.18 6.31 21.37
C ALA A 287 -30.86 5.65 20.97
N ALA A 288 -30.78 4.30 20.99
CA ALA A 288 -29.58 3.58 20.61
C ALA A 288 -29.26 3.74 19.11
N PHE A 289 -30.27 3.66 18.25
CA PHE A 289 -30.11 3.82 16.80
C PHE A 289 -29.68 5.24 16.45
N GLU A 290 -30.33 6.26 17.03
CA GLU A 290 -29.97 7.66 16.78
C GLU A 290 -28.53 7.97 17.24
N GLU A 291 -28.12 7.46 18.40
CA GLU A 291 -26.75 7.62 18.87
C GLU A 291 -25.74 6.99 17.90
N ALA A 292 -25.98 5.75 17.48
CA ALA A 292 -25.14 5.03 16.52
C ALA A 292 -25.08 5.77 15.18
N TYR A 293 -26.24 6.18 14.65
CA TYR A 293 -26.36 6.92 13.40
C TYR A 293 -25.62 8.26 13.46
N ARG A 294 -25.89 9.09 14.47
CA ARG A 294 -25.26 10.41 14.63
C ARG A 294 -23.74 10.30 14.76
N LYS A 295 -23.24 9.26 15.42
CA LYS A 295 -21.80 9.01 15.53
C LYS A 295 -21.19 8.69 14.16
N GLN A 296 -21.83 7.79 13.42
CA GLN A 296 -21.26 7.17 12.23
C GLN A 296 -21.52 7.93 10.92
N THR A 297 -22.44 8.90 10.91
CA THR A 297 -22.63 9.83 9.77
C THR A 297 -21.35 10.62 9.45
N SER A 298 -20.52 10.91 10.45
CA SER A 298 -19.23 11.58 10.27
C SER A 298 -18.11 10.65 9.78
N TRP A 299 -18.33 9.34 9.77
CA TRP A 299 -17.32 8.35 9.40
C TRP A 299 -17.23 8.19 7.89
N ARG A 300 -16.09 7.68 7.41
CA ARG A 300 -15.80 7.61 5.98
C ARG A 300 -15.33 6.21 5.58
N VAL A 301 -15.96 5.65 4.56
CA VAL A 301 -15.50 4.48 3.82
C VAL A 301 -15.40 4.90 2.37
N GLU A 302 -14.17 5.09 1.89
CA GLU A 302 -13.95 5.63 0.53
C GLU A 302 -14.35 4.62 -0.54
N ASP A 303 -14.06 3.33 -0.30
CA ASP A 303 -14.37 2.26 -1.23
C ASP A 303 -15.87 1.99 -1.33
N GLY A 304 -16.43 2.18 -2.53
CA GLY A 304 -17.88 2.01 -2.77
C GLY A 304 -18.39 0.61 -2.44
N ASN A 305 -17.68 -0.43 -2.89
CA ASN A 305 -18.10 -1.81 -2.66
C ASN A 305 -18.10 -2.15 -1.17
N LEU A 306 -17.01 -1.84 -0.45
CA LEU A 306 -16.97 -2.07 1.00
C LEU A 306 -18.05 -1.27 1.73
N ARG A 307 -18.26 -0.01 1.33
CA ARG A 307 -19.29 0.85 1.91
C ARG A 307 -20.69 0.26 1.74
N ASP A 308 -21.01 -0.20 0.55
CA ASP A 308 -22.33 -0.75 0.23
C ASP A 308 -22.53 -2.12 0.90
N GLU A 309 -21.49 -2.97 0.93
CA GLU A 309 -21.51 -4.25 1.66
C GLU A 309 -21.79 -4.05 3.16
N LEU A 310 -21.14 -3.08 3.81
CA LEU A 310 -21.38 -2.73 5.20
C LEU A 310 -22.83 -2.28 5.42
N LYS A 311 -23.34 -1.36 4.59
CA LYS A 311 -24.72 -0.86 4.69
C LYS A 311 -25.74 -1.99 4.58
N VAL A 312 -25.58 -2.84 3.56
CA VAL A 312 -26.46 -4.01 3.34
C VAL A 312 -26.37 -4.99 4.51
N SER A 313 -25.17 -5.28 5.00
CA SER A 313 -24.97 -6.21 6.11
C SER A 313 -25.63 -5.70 7.40
N ILE A 314 -25.45 -4.43 7.75
CA ILE A 314 -26.07 -3.79 8.92
C ILE A 314 -27.59 -3.81 8.78
N ALA A 315 -28.13 -3.38 7.63
CA ALA A 315 -29.56 -3.38 7.38
C ALA A 315 -30.16 -4.78 7.54
N ARG A 316 -29.50 -5.80 6.97
CA ARG A 316 -29.91 -7.20 7.08
C ARG A 316 -29.95 -7.72 8.53
N LYS A 317 -29.07 -7.22 9.41
CA LYS A 317 -29.01 -7.61 10.82
C LYS A 317 -30.06 -6.91 11.69
N ILE A 318 -30.41 -5.65 11.38
CA ILE A 318 -31.24 -4.81 12.25
C ILE A 318 -32.69 -4.73 11.76
N VAL A 319 -32.90 -4.47 10.47
CA VAL A 319 -34.23 -4.13 9.92
C VAL A 319 -35.24 -5.25 10.12
N PRO A 320 -34.94 -6.55 9.87
CA PRO A 320 -35.93 -7.61 10.07
C PRO A 320 -36.38 -7.75 11.53
N ILE A 321 -35.44 -7.67 12.47
CA ILE A 321 -35.72 -7.83 13.91
C ILE A 321 -36.54 -6.63 14.42
N TYR A 322 -36.18 -5.41 13.99
CA TYR A 322 -36.94 -4.22 14.34
C TYR A 322 -38.34 -4.24 13.74
N ARG A 323 -38.50 -4.68 12.47
CA ARG A 323 -39.80 -4.77 11.81
C ARG A 323 -40.75 -5.71 12.57
N GLU A 324 -40.27 -6.90 12.92
CA GLU A 324 -41.04 -7.89 13.70
C GLU A 324 -41.48 -7.31 15.06
N PHE A 325 -40.58 -6.62 15.76
CA PHE A 325 -40.88 -5.95 17.02
C PHE A 325 -41.90 -4.81 16.84
N TYR A 326 -41.70 -3.96 15.84
CA TYR A 326 -42.52 -2.80 15.54
C TYR A 326 -43.97 -3.18 15.19
N GLU A 327 -44.14 -4.16 14.29
CA GLU A 327 -45.46 -4.67 13.89
C GLU A 327 -46.18 -5.28 15.09
N GLY A 328 -45.48 -6.05 15.93
CA GLY A 328 -46.02 -6.61 17.16
C GLY A 328 -46.51 -5.55 18.15
N CYS A 329 -45.81 -4.42 18.28
CA CYS A 329 -46.24 -3.29 19.11
C CYS A 329 -47.50 -2.59 18.57
N ILE A 330 -47.60 -2.41 17.25
CA ILE A 330 -48.76 -1.76 16.63
C ILE A 330 -50.00 -2.65 16.72
N GLU A 331 -49.88 -3.91 16.29
CA GLU A 331 -51.02 -4.84 16.20
C GLU A 331 -51.62 -5.18 17.56
N ARG A 332 -50.78 -5.39 18.59
CA ARG A 332 -51.24 -5.85 19.91
C ARG A 332 -51.63 -4.73 20.85
N MET A 333 -51.09 -3.52 20.67
CA MET A 333 -51.11 -2.51 21.73
C MET A 333 -51.55 -1.11 21.29
N ASN A 334 -51.85 -0.89 20.00
CA ASN A 334 -52.30 0.39 19.45
C ASN A 334 -51.37 1.57 19.82
N VAL A 335 -50.08 1.30 19.99
CA VAL A 335 -49.06 2.28 20.39
C VAL A 335 -48.64 3.10 19.18
N ASN A 336 -49.39 4.17 18.89
CA ASN A 336 -49.02 5.17 17.87
C ASN A 336 -48.20 6.34 18.44
N VAL A 337 -48.01 6.39 19.76
CA VAL A 337 -47.43 7.53 20.47
C VAL A 337 -45.98 7.21 20.85
N GLY A 338 -45.03 7.62 20.01
CA GLY A 338 -43.59 7.50 20.31
C GLY A 338 -42.71 6.92 19.19
N VAL A 339 -43.30 6.55 18.05
CA VAL A 339 -42.55 6.05 16.88
C VAL A 339 -41.81 7.20 16.20
N ARG A 340 -40.47 7.18 16.27
CA ARG A 340 -39.60 8.14 15.59
C ARG A 340 -39.05 7.63 14.26
N PHE A 341 -38.91 6.32 14.12
CA PHE A 341 -38.38 5.67 12.92
C PHE A 341 -39.34 4.56 12.51
N SER A 342 -39.88 4.59 11.28
CA SER A 342 -40.54 3.39 10.76
C SER A 342 -39.50 2.38 10.29
N PRO A 343 -39.83 1.07 10.21
CA PRO A 343 -38.93 0.07 9.66
C PRO A 343 -38.45 0.39 8.24
N ASP A 344 -39.26 1.11 7.46
CA ASP A 344 -38.92 1.51 6.09
C ASP A 344 -37.97 2.72 6.08
N ASP A 345 -38.06 3.61 7.08
CA ASP A 345 -37.13 4.75 7.23
C ASP A 345 -35.71 4.31 7.59
N LEU A 346 -35.56 3.21 8.36
CA LEU A 346 -34.24 2.72 8.76
C LEU A 346 -33.33 2.43 7.56
N GLY A 347 -33.89 1.92 6.47
CA GLY A 347 -33.15 1.69 5.23
C GLY A 347 -32.54 2.98 4.67
N ASN A 348 -33.31 4.08 4.68
CA ASN A 348 -32.87 5.39 4.20
C ASN A 348 -31.75 5.94 5.08
N TYR A 349 -31.90 5.90 6.40
CA TYR A 349 -30.85 6.34 7.33
C TYR A 349 -29.56 5.53 7.16
N LEU A 350 -29.64 4.20 7.08
CA LEU A 350 -28.45 3.37 6.87
C LEU A 350 -27.77 3.65 5.52
N SER A 351 -28.55 4.02 4.49
CA SER A 351 -28.02 4.36 3.17
C SER A 351 -27.13 5.61 3.18
N ASP A 352 -27.37 6.55 4.11
CA ASP A 352 -26.61 7.80 4.23
C ASP A 352 -25.25 7.65 4.94
N LEU A 353 -25.01 6.51 5.60
CA LEU A 353 -23.78 6.30 6.38
C LEU A 353 -22.50 6.26 5.52
N PHE A 354 -21.38 6.59 6.18
CA PHE A 354 -20.00 6.43 5.68
C PHE A 354 -19.57 7.32 4.51
N HIS A 355 -20.35 8.33 4.13
CA HIS A 355 -19.92 9.32 3.13
C HIS A 355 -18.99 10.41 3.71
N GLY A 356 -18.90 10.49 5.03
CA GLY A 356 -18.25 11.58 5.75
C GLY A 356 -19.08 12.85 5.75
N VAL A 357 -18.61 13.86 6.47
CA VAL A 357 -19.28 15.17 6.48
C VAL A 357 -19.14 15.79 5.10
N SER A 358 -20.25 16.00 4.40
CA SER A 358 -20.26 16.91 3.26
C SER A 358 -19.81 18.26 3.79
N SER A 359 -18.62 18.73 3.41
CA SER A 359 -18.39 20.16 3.44
C SER A 359 -19.37 20.72 2.42
N SER A 360 -20.57 21.06 2.86
CA SER A 360 -21.52 21.88 2.11
C SER A 360 -20.80 23.18 1.88
N GLY A 361 -20.03 23.23 0.78
CA GLY A 361 -19.35 24.39 0.31
C GLY A 361 -20.41 25.46 0.18
N SER A 362 -20.27 26.50 0.98
CA SER A 362 -21.01 27.73 0.83
C SER A 362 -20.76 28.20 -0.59
N SER A 363 -21.68 27.86 -1.50
CA SER A 363 -21.76 28.44 -2.83
C SER A 363 -22.30 29.84 -2.61
N SER A 364 -21.42 30.75 -2.19
CA SER A 364 -21.63 32.18 -2.35
C SER A 364 -21.66 32.45 -3.84
N SER A 365 -22.86 32.45 -4.40
CA SER A 365 -23.17 32.97 -5.71
C SER A 365 -22.78 34.45 -5.75
N SER A 366 -21.60 34.72 -6.32
CA SER A 366 -21.22 36.08 -6.72
C SER A 366 -21.98 36.44 -7.97
N SER A 367 -23.16 37.04 -7.78
CA SER A 367 -23.89 37.77 -8.81
C SER A 367 -23.03 38.94 -9.31
N SER A 368 -22.40 38.77 -10.48
CA SER A 368 -21.75 39.87 -11.17
C SER A 368 -22.81 40.75 -11.83
N SER A 369 -23.15 41.87 -11.19
CA SER A 369 -23.93 42.93 -11.82
C SER A 369 -23.03 43.72 -12.78
N SER A 370 -23.24 43.54 -14.08
CA SER A 370 -22.69 44.41 -15.12
C SER A 370 -23.51 45.71 -15.18
N ALA A 371 -22.98 46.77 -14.58
CA ALA A 371 -23.50 48.12 -14.74
C ALA A 371 -22.88 48.76 -15.99
N LEU A 372 -23.67 48.77 -17.07
CA LEU A 372 -23.56 49.73 -18.18
C LEU A 372 -24.01 51.12 -17.70
N LYS A 373 -23.17 52.14 -17.94
CA LYS A 373 -23.51 53.53 -18.32
C LYS A 373 -22.20 54.33 -18.33
N ARG A 374 -21.70 54.72 -19.50
CA ARG A 374 -22.02 55.90 -20.34
C ARG A 374 -21.13 57.09 -19.99
#